data_AF-A0A1L3J7D6-F1
#
_entry.id   AF-A0A1L3J7D6-F1
#
_cell.length_a   1.000
_cell.length_b   1.000
_cell.length_c   1.000
_cell.angle_alpha   90.00
_cell.angle_beta   90.00
_cell.angle_gamma   90.00
#
_symmetry.space_group_name_H-M   'P 1'
#
loop_
_entity.id
_entity.type
_entity.pdbx_description
1 polymer ?
#
loop_
_entity_poly.entity_id
_entity_poly.type
_entity_poly.pdbx_seq_one_letter_code
_entity_poly.pdbx_strand_id
1 'polypeptide(L)'
;MRMENESLQQNIKVILPLSVKYAAIDKLLREKLTGEIIKKEDKAGEGSNYAQILDVTLEKSHKNNFDVQLNIKFQFLTTFFKNREADAEIHAVIQLDPSKQRLFIKDYSVVSDTNNWLADKLLQGVVNTWMYKRIKSKMTFDLDSFLSKNLDSINKQLENKLEVKTGTYVLGNLESIKLVEILAAETHLQLALNIKGHSEIEIDEINF
;
A
#
# COMPACT_ATOMS: atom_id res chain seq x y z
N MET A 1 27.25 -42.72 -22.08
CA MET A 1 26.82 -42.13 -20.79
C MET A 1 26.24 -40.76 -21.10
N ARG A 2 24.91 -40.64 -21.15
CA ARG A 2 24.23 -39.35 -21.27
C ARG A 2 24.30 -38.67 -19.89
N MET A 3 24.84 -37.47 -19.84
CA MET A 3 24.63 -36.56 -18.71
C MET A 3 23.20 -36.03 -18.82
N GLU A 4 22.24 -36.78 -18.30
CA GLU A 4 20.89 -36.29 -18.04
C GLU A 4 20.80 -35.92 -16.56
N ASN A 5 20.19 -34.75 -16.31
CA ASN A 5 19.80 -34.16 -15.01
C ASN A 5 20.84 -33.26 -14.31
N GLU A 6 21.21 -32.15 -14.95
CA GLU A 6 21.17 -30.89 -14.20
C GLU A 6 19.69 -30.54 -14.01
N SER A 7 19.20 -30.59 -12.77
CA SER A 7 17.80 -30.36 -12.47
C SER A 7 17.42 -28.92 -12.85
N LEU A 8 16.43 -28.74 -13.73
CA LEU A 8 15.78 -27.44 -14.01
C LEU A 8 14.99 -26.88 -12.80
N GLN A 9 15.23 -27.40 -11.59
CA GLN A 9 14.60 -26.94 -10.37
C GLN A 9 15.08 -25.50 -10.07
N GLN A 10 14.12 -24.57 -10.02
CA GLN A 10 14.31 -23.12 -9.85
C GLN A 10 15.08 -22.42 -10.98
N ASN A 11 14.52 -22.40 -12.19
CA ASN A 11 15.09 -21.69 -13.34
C ASN A 11 14.65 -20.22 -13.46
N ILE A 12 13.71 -19.73 -12.64
CA ILE A 12 13.29 -18.32 -12.62
C ILE A 12 13.80 -17.62 -11.37
N LYS A 13 14.57 -16.55 -11.58
CA LYS A 13 14.89 -15.54 -10.58
C LYS A 13 14.89 -14.16 -11.24
N VAL A 14 13.83 -13.38 -11.00
CA VAL A 14 13.62 -12.09 -11.65
C VAL A 14 13.35 -11.01 -10.61
N ILE A 15 13.94 -9.84 -10.82
CA ILE A 15 13.52 -8.62 -10.13
C ILE A 15 12.63 -7.85 -11.08
N LEU A 16 11.33 -7.81 -10.78
CA LEU A 16 10.32 -7.15 -11.59
C LEU A 16 9.99 -5.77 -10.99
N PRO A 17 10.29 -4.67 -11.70
CA PRO A 17 9.80 -3.36 -11.31
C PRO A 17 8.29 -3.26 -11.61
N LEU A 18 7.54 -2.74 -10.64
CA LEU A 18 6.11 -2.47 -10.75
C LEU A 18 5.86 -1.01 -10.39
N SER A 19 5.00 -0.36 -11.17
CA SER A 19 4.56 1.01 -10.91
C SER A 19 3.09 1.02 -10.48
N VAL A 20 2.83 1.54 -9.29
CA VAL A 20 1.47 1.71 -8.74
C VAL A 20 1.13 3.19 -8.71
N LYS A 21 0.27 3.63 -9.63
CA LYS A 21 -0.17 5.02 -9.70
C LYS A 21 -0.87 5.42 -8.40
N TYR A 22 -0.62 6.65 -7.93
CA TYR A 22 -1.27 7.18 -6.74
C TYR A 22 -2.80 7.12 -6.83
N ALA A 23 -3.38 7.42 -7.99
CA ALA A 23 -4.83 7.31 -8.22
C ALA A 23 -5.42 5.92 -7.91
N ALA A 24 -4.67 4.83 -8.10
CA ALA A 24 -5.12 3.49 -7.74
C ALA A 24 -5.12 3.28 -6.22
N ILE A 25 -4.14 3.88 -5.52
CA ILE A 25 -4.03 3.87 -4.07
C ILE A 25 -5.12 4.74 -3.45
N ASP A 26 -5.40 5.91 -4.04
CA ASP A 26 -6.47 6.82 -3.60
C ASP A 26 -7.82 6.15 -3.58
N LYS A 27 -8.16 5.41 -4.64
CA LYS A 27 -9.40 4.64 -4.70
C LYS A 27 -9.52 3.68 -3.51
N LEU A 28 -8.45 2.93 -3.24
CA LEU A 28 -8.40 1.99 -2.11
C LEU A 28 -8.50 2.71 -0.75
N LEU A 29 -7.83 3.87 -0.60
CA LEU A 29 -7.87 4.66 0.63
C LEU A 29 -9.27 5.21 0.88
N ARG A 30 -9.93 5.77 -0.15
CA ARG A 30 -11.31 6.27 -0.06
C ARG A 30 -12.29 5.17 0.32
N GLU A 31 -12.21 4.00 -0.32
CA GLU A 31 -13.03 2.83 0.02
C GLU A 31 -12.89 2.40 1.49
N LYS A 32 -11.71 2.58 2.09
CA LYS A 32 -11.42 2.14 3.46
C LYS A 32 -11.61 3.20 4.53
N LEU A 33 -11.44 4.47 4.20
CA LEU A 33 -11.31 5.56 5.17
C LEU A 33 -12.47 6.56 5.09
N THR A 34 -13.05 6.79 3.91
CA THR A 34 -14.16 7.74 3.79
C THR A 34 -15.34 7.28 4.65
N GLY A 35 -15.86 8.21 5.45
CA GLY A 35 -16.93 7.96 6.40
C GLY A 35 -16.45 7.52 7.79
N GLU A 36 -15.16 7.23 7.99
CA GLU A 36 -14.60 6.87 9.29
C GLU A 36 -14.78 8.00 10.31
N ILE A 37 -15.26 7.64 11.51
CA ILE A 37 -15.44 8.58 12.62
C ILE A 37 -14.25 8.50 13.57
N ILE A 38 -13.55 9.61 13.70
CA ILE A 38 -12.46 9.79 14.66
C ILE A 38 -13.06 10.12 16.02
N LYS A 39 -12.83 9.23 16.99
CA LYS A 39 -13.27 9.38 18.38
C LYS A 39 -12.13 9.81 19.27
N LYS A 40 -12.40 10.81 20.13
CA LYS A 40 -11.52 11.18 21.24
C LYS A 40 -12.04 10.51 22.50
N GLU A 41 -11.25 9.59 23.04
CA GLU A 41 -11.48 9.04 24.37
C GLU A 41 -11.01 10.08 25.39
N ASP A 42 -11.85 10.39 26.37
CA ASP A 42 -11.42 11.12 27.54
C ASP A 42 -10.71 10.19 28.55
N LYS A 43 -10.19 10.75 29.64
CA LYS A 43 -9.50 9.98 30.69
C LYS A 43 -10.43 9.01 31.44
N ALA A 44 -11.75 9.15 31.27
CA ALA A 44 -12.78 8.33 31.91
C ALA A 44 -13.32 7.22 30.98
N GLY A 45 -12.91 7.20 29.71
CA GLY A 45 -13.34 6.22 28.71
C GLY A 45 -14.64 6.58 27.99
N GLU A 46 -15.24 7.75 28.25
CA GLU A 46 -16.36 8.25 27.46
C GLU A 46 -15.84 8.85 26.15
N GLY A 47 -16.08 8.15 25.04
CA GLY A 47 -15.63 8.55 23.71
C GLY A 47 -16.59 9.55 23.07
N SER A 48 -16.09 10.74 22.72
CA SER A 48 -16.84 11.72 21.91
C SER A 48 -16.43 11.65 20.44
N ASN A 49 -17.42 11.72 19.53
CA ASN A 49 -17.18 11.80 18.10
C ASN A 49 -16.62 13.19 17.76
N TYR A 50 -15.44 13.23 17.15
CA TYR A 50 -14.70 14.47 16.95
C TYR A 50 -14.77 14.95 15.50
N ALA A 51 -14.49 14.05 14.56
CA ALA A 51 -14.50 14.34 13.13
C ALA A 51 -14.84 13.10 12.30
N GLN A 52 -15.30 13.31 11.07
CA GLN A 52 -15.51 12.29 10.06
C GLN A 52 -14.59 12.54 8.87
N ILE A 53 -13.98 11.50 8.31
CA ILE A 53 -13.21 11.60 7.06
C ILE A 53 -14.18 11.74 5.88
N LEU A 54 -14.03 12.80 5.11
CA LEU A 54 -14.82 13.06 3.91
C LEU A 54 -14.10 12.57 2.65
N ASP A 55 -12.80 12.83 2.56
CA ASP A 55 -12.00 12.43 1.40
C ASP A 55 -10.54 12.20 1.79
N VAL A 56 -9.84 11.45 0.95
CA VAL A 56 -8.42 11.14 1.12
C VAL A 56 -7.74 11.02 -0.24
N THR A 57 -6.55 11.59 -0.36
CA THR A 57 -5.65 11.43 -1.50
C THR A 57 -4.21 11.27 -1.04
N LEU A 58 -3.42 10.60 -1.86
CA LEU A 58 -2.01 10.33 -1.65
C LEU A 58 -1.21 10.86 -2.84
N GLU A 59 -0.09 11.49 -2.57
CA GLU A 59 0.83 11.98 -3.59
C GLU A 59 2.27 11.94 -3.10
N LYS A 60 3.21 12.32 -3.96
CA LYS A 60 4.61 12.52 -3.56
C LYS A 60 4.69 13.67 -2.57
N SER A 61 5.42 13.49 -1.47
CA SER A 61 5.64 14.60 -0.54
C SER A 61 6.47 15.70 -1.19
N HIS A 62 5.98 16.94 -1.11
CA HIS A 62 6.77 18.12 -1.49
C HIS A 62 7.83 18.51 -0.45
N LYS A 63 7.74 17.96 0.78
CA LYS A 63 8.75 18.18 1.82
C LYS A 63 9.95 17.26 1.67
N ASN A 64 11.14 17.85 1.81
CA ASN A 64 12.40 17.10 1.89
C ASN A 64 12.34 16.08 3.04
N ASN A 65 12.95 14.91 2.82
CA ASN A 65 13.01 13.79 3.76
C ASN A 65 11.69 13.05 4.03
N PHE A 66 10.63 13.35 3.27
CA PHE A 66 9.37 12.59 3.33
C PHE A 66 9.09 11.93 1.99
N ASP A 67 8.47 10.74 2.03
CA ASP A 67 8.22 9.95 0.82
C ASP A 67 6.91 10.36 0.18
N VAL A 68 5.84 10.41 0.97
CA VAL A 68 4.47 10.65 0.50
C VAL A 68 3.78 11.71 1.34
N GLN A 69 2.79 12.36 0.73
CA GLN A 69 1.85 13.26 1.39
C GLN A 69 0.46 12.64 1.28
N LEU A 70 -0.20 12.50 2.42
CA LEU A 70 -1.58 12.07 2.54
C LEU A 70 -2.42 13.31 2.86
N ASN A 71 -3.25 13.73 1.91
CA ASN A 71 -4.21 14.81 2.11
C ASN A 71 -5.51 14.21 2.61
N ILE A 72 -6.02 14.73 3.70
CA ILE A 72 -7.28 14.25 4.28
C ILE A 72 -8.19 15.42 4.53
N LYS A 73 -9.40 15.30 4.01
CA LYS A 73 -10.48 16.23 4.26
C LYS A 73 -11.39 15.66 5.34
N PHE A 74 -11.67 16.45 6.37
CA PHE A 74 -12.52 16.05 7.49
C PHE A 74 -13.69 17.00 7.68
N GLN A 75 -14.77 16.49 8.27
CA GLN A 75 -15.86 17.28 8.82
C GLN A 75 -15.86 17.17 10.35
N PHE A 76 -15.88 18.30 11.05
CA PHE A 76 -16.00 18.30 12.50
C PHE A 76 -17.43 17.92 12.95
N LEU A 77 -17.49 17.02 13.94
CA LEU A 77 -18.72 16.55 14.58
C LEU A 77 -18.94 17.19 15.96
N THR A 78 -17.98 17.98 16.45
CA THR A 78 -18.09 18.67 17.74
C THR A 78 -19.13 19.79 17.69
N THR A 79 -19.83 20.03 18.81
CA THR A 79 -20.92 21.02 18.89
C THR A 79 -20.51 22.43 18.46
N PHE A 80 -19.30 22.87 18.79
CA PHE A 80 -18.81 24.22 18.50
C PHE A 80 -18.34 24.43 17.05
N PHE A 81 -17.92 23.36 16.38
CA PHE A 81 -17.39 23.41 15.00
C PHE A 81 -18.22 22.54 14.05
N LYS A 82 -19.46 22.25 14.41
CA LYS A 82 -20.32 21.30 13.71
C LYS A 82 -20.40 21.62 12.22
N ASN A 83 -20.22 20.60 11.39
CA ASN A 83 -20.26 20.66 9.93
C ASN A 83 -19.19 21.54 9.27
N ARG A 84 -18.22 22.08 10.03
CA ARG A 84 -17.08 22.75 9.42
C ARG A 84 -16.14 21.71 8.83
N GLU A 85 -15.70 21.98 7.61
CA GLU A 85 -14.70 21.18 6.92
C GLU A 85 -13.31 21.74 7.19
N ALA A 86 -12.32 20.87 7.19
CA ALA A 86 -10.93 21.25 7.27
C ALA A 86 -10.05 20.19 6.61
N ASP A 87 -8.91 20.64 6.12
CA ASP A 87 -7.94 19.81 5.42
C ASP A 87 -6.69 19.63 6.29
N ALA A 88 -6.08 18.45 6.19
CA ALA A 88 -4.80 18.15 6.80
C ALA A 88 -3.87 17.52 5.78
N GLU A 89 -2.62 17.95 5.79
CA GLU A 89 -1.55 17.34 5.00
C GLU A 89 -0.65 16.55 5.94
N ILE A 90 -0.49 15.27 5.67
CA ILE A 90 0.34 14.37 6.47
C ILE A 90 1.49 13.89 5.60
N HIS A 91 2.68 14.40 5.87
CA HIS A 91 3.91 13.95 5.23
C HIS A 91 4.44 12.75 5.98
N ALA A 92 4.74 11.66 5.28
CA ALA A 92 5.14 10.40 5.90
C ALA A 92 6.38 9.80 5.23
N VAL A 93 7.23 9.19 6.04
CA VAL A 93 8.37 8.37 5.62
C VAL A 93 7.93 6.91 5.65
N ILE A 94 7.94 6.24 4.50
CA ILE A 94 7.58 4.84 4.38
C ILE A 94 8.86 4.01 4.46
N GLN A 95 8.85 2.99 5.31
CA GLN A 95 9.97 2.05 5.41
C GLN A 95 9.48 0.62 5.22
N LEU A 96 10.28 -0.14 4.47
CA LEU A 96 10.12 -1.58 4.30
C LEU A 96 11.05 -2.31 5.28
N ASP A 97 10.52 -3.30 6.00
CA ASP A 97 11.29 -4.38 6.60
C ASP A 97 11.19 -5.60 5.67
N PRO A 98 12.19 -5.86 4.79
CA PRO A 98 12.13 -6.94 3.82
C PRO A 98 12.13 -8.33 4.48
N SER A 99 12.69 -8.44 5.69
CA SER A 99 12.76 -9.72 6.41
C SER A 99 11.38 -10.16 6.90
N LYS A 100 10.55 -9.19 7.29
CA LYS A 100 9.18 -9.44 7.76
C LYS A 100 8.12 -9.16 6.70
N GLN A 101 8.52 -8.70 5.51
CA GLN A 101 7.61 -8.26 4.44
C GLN A 101 6.56 -7.27 4.97
N ARG A 102 7.03 -6.22 5.65
CA ARG A 102 6.18 -5.22 6.31
C ARG A 102 6.52 -3.81 5.86
N LEU A 103 5.50 -3.08 5.43
CA LEU A 103 5.57 -1.63 5.24
C LEU A 103 5.04 -0.93 6.49
N PHE A 104 5.76 0.10 6.94
CA PHE A 104 5.36 0.92 8.07
C PHE A 104 5.75 2.39 7.88
N ILE A 105 5.06 3.26 8.61
CA ILE A 105 5.41 4.69 8.68
C ILE A 105 6.50 4.85 9.74
N LYS A 106 7.70 5.24 9.31
CA LYS A 106 8.86 5.47 10.18
C LYS A 106 8.74 6.78 10.93
N ASP A 107 8.34 7.82 10.22
CA ASP A 107 8.20 9.19 10.72
C ASP A 107 7.09 9.92 9.97
N TYR A 108 6.51 10.94 10.60
CA TYR A 108 5.47 11.75 9.98
C TYR A 108 5.43 13.19 10.52
N SER A 109 4.96 14.11 9.69
CA SER A 109 4.67 15.50 10.03
C SER A 109 3.26 15.85 9.58
N VAL A 110 2.54 16.59 10.43
CA VAL A 110 1.20 17.10 10.10
C VAL A 110 1.29 18.61 9.84
N VAL A 111 0.68 19.06 8.76
CA VAL A 111 0.40 20.47 8.49
C VAL A 111 -1.11 20.64 8.45
N SER A 112 -1.58 21.67 9.15
CA SER A 112 -2.98 22.07 9.20
C SER A 112 -3.10 23.48 8.65
N ASP A 113 -3.95 23.68 7.65
CA ASP A 113 -4.30 25.02 7.18
C ASP A 113 -5.77 25.30 7.51
N THR A 114 -6.01 25.82 8.71
CA THR A 114 -7.29 26.48 9.00
C THR A 114 -7.00 27.94 9.31
N ASN A 115 -7.79 28.86 8.75
CA ASN A 115 -7.68 30.30 9.01
C ASN A 115 -8.02 30.69 10.48
N ASN A 116 -7.97 29.76 11.44
CA ASN A 116 -8.33 29.94 12.83
C ASN A 116 -7.46 29.07 13.76
N TRP A 117 -6.61 29.73 14.55
CA TRP A 117 -5.69 29.09 15.50
C TRP A 117 -6.34 28.07 16.46
N LEU A 118 -7.62 28.25 16.81
CA LEU A 118 -8.34 27.33 17.70
C LEU A 118 -8.80 26.08 16.94
N ALA A 119 -9.25 26.25 15.70
CA ALA A 119 -9.57 25.14 14.82
C ALA A 119 -8.31 24.35 14.45
N ASP A 120 -7.16 25.00 14.25
CA ASP A 120 -5.87 24.34 14.04
C ASP A 120 -5.48 23.44 15.20
N LYS A 121 -5.60 23.92 16.44
CA LYS A 121 -5.28 23.12 17.63
C LYS A 121 -6.20 21.90 17.75
N LEU A 122 -7.49 22.06 17.43
CA LEU A 122 -8.43 20.95 17.41
C LEU A 122 -8.08 19.95 16.32
N LEU A 123 -7.78 20.42 15.11
CA LEU A 123 -7.40 19.59 13.98
C LEU A 123 -6.10 18.83 14.25
N GLN A 124 -5.08 19.50 14.77
CA GLN A 124 -3.84 18.84 15.20
C GLN A 124 -4.12 17.75 16.23
N GLY A 125 -5.01 18.00 17.20
CA GLY A 125 -5.42 16.99 18.17
C GLY A 125 -6.11 15.77 17.53
N VAL A 126 -7.00 16.01 16.56
CA VAL A 126 -7.68 14.95 15.79
C VAL A 126 -6.69 14.14 14.99
N VAL A 127 -5.89 14.80 14.16
CA VAL A 127 -4.94 14.15 13.26
C VAL A 127 -3.88 13.42 14.06
N ASN A 128 -3.33 14.01 15.13
CA ASN A 128 -2.37 13.33 15.98
C ASN A 128 -3.00 12.12 16.67
N THR A 129 -4.23 12.20 17.17
CA THR A 129 -4.92 11.05 17.78
C THR A 129 -5.15 9.95 16.75
N TRP A 130 -5.61 10.30 15.56
CA TRP A 130 -5.87 9.37 14.48
C TRP A 130 -4.58 8.74 13.94
N MET A 131 -3.57 9.54 13.61
CA MET A 131 -2.24 9.07 13.18
C MET A 131 -1.57 8.24 14.27
N TYR A 132 -1.57 8.69 15.52
CA TYR A 132 -1.01 7.90 16.62
C TYR A 132 -1.76 6.58 16.78
N LYS A 133 -3.09 6.56 16.71
CA LYS A 133 -3.87 5.32 16.70
C LYS A 133 -3.49 4.46 15.50
N ARG A 134 -3.37 4.99 14.29
CA ARG A 134 -3.02 4.25 13.06
C ARG A 134 -1.59 3.71 13.07
N ILE A 135 -0.62 4.49 13.54
CA ILE A 135 0.78 4.09 13.71
C ILE A 135 0.88 3.02 14.82
N LYS A 136 0.28 3.27 15.99
CA LYS A 136 0.30 2.35 17.13
C LYS A 136 -0.52 1.08 16.88
N SER A 137 -1.62 1.18 16.14
CA SER A 137 -2.45 0.04 15.73
C SER A 137 -1.84 -0.76 14.58
N LYS A 138 -0.56 -0.55 14.26
CA LYS A 138 0.16 -1.25 13.20
C LYS A 138 -0.41 -0.90 11.82
N MET A 139 -0.12 0.30 11.31
CA MET A 139 0.08 0.48 9.86
C MET A 139 1.30 -0.36 9.47
N THR A 140 1.11 -1.66 9.53
CA THR A 140 2.03 -2.72 9.24
C THR A 140 1.26 -3.51 8.21
N PHE A 141 1.39 -3.08 6.95
CA PHE A 141 0.76 -3.82 5.88
C PHE A 141 1.54 -5.12 5.75
N ASP A 142 0.92 -6.21 6.17
CA ASP A 142 1.47 -7.55 6.02
C ASP A 142 1.41 -7.91 4.53
N LEU A 143 2.54 -7.74 3.86
CA LEU A 143 2.64 -8.04 2.44
C LEU A 143 2.63 -9.54 2.21
N ASP A 144 3.01 -10.38 3.17
CA ASP A 144 2.99 -11.83 2.99
C ASP A 144 1.57 -12.33 2.75
N SER A 145 0.59 -11.86 3.52
CA SER A 145 -0.81 -12.26 3.29
C SER A 145 -1.36 -11.77 1.94
N PHE A 146 -0.90 -10.62 1.45
CA PHE A 146 -1.35 -10.10 0.15
C PHE A 146 -0.65 -10.81 -1.01
N LEU A 147 0.67 -11.00 -0.92
CA LEU A 147 1.49 -11.64 -1.95
C LEU A 147 1.20 -13.14 -2.04
N SER A 148 0.96 -13.84 -0.93
CA SER A 148 0.58 -15.27 -0.94
C SER A 148 -0.72 -15.53 -1.68
N LYS A 149 -1.77 -14.73 -1.43
CA LYS A 149 -3.05 -14.84 -2.16
C LYS A 149 -2.89 -14.66 -3.67
N ASN A 150 -2.06 -13.70 -4.07
CA ASN A 150 -1.78 -13.46 -5.49
C ASN A 150 -0.91 -14.58 -6.08
N LEU A 151 0.06 -15.09 -5.33
CA LEU A 151 0.91 -16.23 -5.72
C LEU A 151 0.05 -17.47 -5.99
N ASP A 152 -0.90 -17.80 -5.10
CA ASP A 152 -1.81 -18.93 -5.31
C ASP A 152 -2.66 -18.76 -6.58
N SER A 153 -3.13 -17.55 -6.84
CA SER A 153 -3.90 -17.25 -8.05
C SER A 153 -3.05 -17.37 -9.32
N ILE A 154 -1.80 -16.90 -9.29
CA ILE A 154 -0.89 -16.99 -10.43
C ILE A 154 -0.50 -18.46 -10.67
N ASN A 155 -0.20 -19.21 -9.62
CA ASN A 155 0.14 -20.63 -9.73
C ASN A 155 -0.99 -21.46 -10.31
N LYS A 156 -2.25 -21.18 -9.94
CA LYS A 156 -3.41 -21.81 -10.59
C LYS A 156 -3.49 -21.52 -12.09
N GLN A 157 -3.08 -20.34 -12.55
CA GLN A 157 -3.05 -20.02 -13.98
C GLN A 157 -1.92 -20.77 -14.69
N LEU A 158 -0.74 -20.82 -14.07
CA LEU A 158 0.42 -21.53 -14.61
C LEU A 158 0.24 -23.06 -14.63
N GLU A 159 -0.50 -23.63 -13.68
CA GLU A 159 -0.89 -25.06 -13.67
C GLU A 159 -1.83 -25.40 -14.83
N ASN A 160 -2.72 -24.47 -15.22
CA ASN A 160 -3.73 -24.70 -16.26
C ASN A 160 -3.24 -24.41 -17.69
N LYS A 161 -1.91 -24.38 -17.92
CA LYS A 161 -1.26 -24.06 -19.20
C LYS A 161 -1.71 -22.70 -19.77
N LEU A 162 -1.03 -21.63 -19.36
CA LEU A 162 -1.37 -20.28 -19.82
C LEU A 162 -0.97 -20.11 -21.29
N GLU A 163 -1.95 -20.01 -22.20
CA GLU A 163 -1.69 -19.69 -23.61
C GLU A 163 -1.30 -18.21 -23.75
N VAL A 164 -0.06 -17.96 -24.16
CA VAL A 164 0.46 -16.59 -24.36
C VAL A 164 0.38 -16.14 -25.81
N LYS A 165 0.31 -17.10 -26.73
CA LYS A 165 0.09 -16.94 -28.17
C LYS A 165 -0.44 -18.28 -28.68
N THR A 166 -1.19 -18.27 -29.78
CA THR A 166 -1.69 -19.48 -30.43
C THR A 166 -0.59 -20.55 -30.55
N GLY A 167 -0.82 -21.71 -29.92
CA GLY A 167 0.10 -22.85 -29.91
C GLY A 167 1.35 -22.67 -29.05
N THR A 168 1.42 -21.65 -28.18
CA THR A 168 2.51 -21.41 -27.23
C THR A 168 1.95 -21.23 -25.82
N TYR A 169 2.37 -22.11 -24.92
CA TYR A 169 1.88 -22.19 -23.55
C TYR A 169 3.01 -21.97 -22.55
N VAL A 170 2.68 -21.31 -21.44
CA VAL A 170 3.56 -21.14 -20.29
C VAL A 170 3.00 -21.96 -19.15
N LEU A 171 3.83 -22.83 -18.61
CA LEU A 171 3.55 -23.65 -17.43
C LEU A 171 4.56 -23.33 -16.34
N GLY A 172 4.22 -23.62 -15.09
CA GLY A 172 5.17 -23.47 -14.00
C GLY A 172 4.56 -23.28 -12.62
N ASN A 173 5.42 -22.88 -11.70
CA ASN A 173 5.05 -22.55 -10.33
C ASN A 173 6.00 -21.48 -9.78
N LEU A 174 5.43 -20.42 -9.22
CA LEU A 174 6.14 -19.44 -8.42
C LEU A 174 6.24 -19.93 -6.98
N GLU A 175 7.47 -19.97 -6.48
CA GLU A 175 7.76 -20.37 -5.09
C GLU A 175 7.70 -19.18 -4.14
N SER A 176 8.11 -18.00 -4.60
CA SER A 176 8.08 -16.80 -3.76
C SER A 176 7.98 -15.53 -4.57
N ILE A 177 7.24 -14.56 -4.00
CA ILE A 177 7.20 -13.17 -4.43
C ILE A 177 7.49 -12.34 -3.19
N LYS A 178 8.51 -11.48 -3.23
CA LYS A 178 8.88 -10.60 -2.12
C LYS A 178 9.07 -9.17 -2.59
N LEU A 179 8.51 -8.21 -1.88
CA LEU A 179 8.87 -6.82 -2.05
C LEU A 179 10.28 -6.60 -1.49
N VAL A 180 11.18 -6.06 -2.30
CA VAL A 180 12.57 -5.77 -1.89
C VAL A 180 12.86 -4.27 -1.84
N GLU A 181 12.09 -3.45 -2.56
CA GLU A 181 12.28 -2.01 -2.60
C GLU A 181 10.95 -1.28 -2.85
N ILE A 182 10.83 -0.09 -2.28
CA ILE A 182 9.74 0.85 -2.51
C ILE A 182 10.33 2.26 -2.64
N LEU A 183 9.95 2.98 -3.69
CA LEU A 183 10.36 4.35 -3.95
C LEU A 183 9.14 5.19 -4.31
N ALA A 184 9.02 6.37 -3.70
CA ALA A 184 7.99 7.33 -4.04
C ALA A 184 8.48 8.24 -5.17
N ALA A 185 7.93 8.04 -6.37
CA ALA A 185 8.12 8.91 -7.54
C ALA A 185 6.96 9.90 -7.66
N GLU A 186 7.10 10.93 -8.50
CA GLU A 186 6.14 12.05 -8.60
C GLU A 186 4.67 11.62 -8.82
N THR A 187 4.44 10.57 -9.59
CA THR A 187 3.07 10.16 -10.01
C THR A 187 2.68 8.76 -9.55
N HIS A 188 3.60 8.03 -8.91
CA HIS A 188 3.42 6.63 -8.58
C HIS A 188 4.41 6.15 -7.50
N LEU A 189 4.07 5.05 -6.84
CA LEU A 189 5.03 4.25 -6.10
C LEU A 189 5.69 3.25 -7.05
N GLN A 190 7.01 3.23 -7.05
CA GLN A 190 7.81 2.19 -7.70
C GLN A 190 8.11 1.11 -6.68
N LEU A 191 7.86 -0.13 -7.07
CA LEU A 191 8.07 -1.32 -6.25
C LEU A 191 9.01 -2.26 -7.00
N ALA A 192 9.94 -2.89 -6.30
CA ALA A 192 10.74 -3.97 -6.88
C ALA A 192 10.32 -5.30 -6.23
N LEU A 193 9.86 -6.24 -7.05
CA LEU A 193 9.45 -7.57 -6.62
C LEU A 193 10.53 -8.59 -7.00
N ASN A 194 11.06 -9.30 -6.02
CA ASN A 194 11.91 -10.47 -6.25
C ASN A 194 11.01 -11.70 -6.38
N ILE A 195 11.02 -12.30 -7.56
CA ILE A 195 10.19 -13.45 -7.93
C ILE A 195 11.12 -14.64 -8.16
N LYS A 196 10.79 -15.77 -7.52
CA LYS A 196 11.47 -17.05 -7.72
C LYS A 196 10.48 -18.14 -8.06
N GLY A 197 10.89 -19.06 -8.92
CA GLY A 197 10.09 -20.22 -9.26
C GLY A 197 10.68 -21.05 -10.38
N HIS A 198 9.81 -21.85 -10.98
CA HIS A 198 10.09 -22.66 -12.14
C HIS A 198 9.06 -22.37 -13.24
N SER A 199 9.51 -22.35 -14.49
CA SER A 199 8.61 -22.29 -15.65
C SER A 199 9.18 -23.04 -16.84
N GLU A 200 8.25 -23.53 -17.66
CA GLU A 200 8.48 -24.19 -18.93
C GLU A 200 7.61 -23.55 -20.00
N ILE A 201 8.14 -23.47 -21.23
CA ILE A 201 7.39 -23.05 -22.41
C ILE A 201 7.15 -24.28 -23.27
N GLU A 202 5.89 -24.59 -23.51
CA GLU A 202 5.45 -25.66 -24.39
C GLU A 202 4.98 -25.03 -25.72
N ILE A 203 5.51 -25.51 -26.84
CA ILE A 203 5.16 -25.02 -28.17
C ILE A 203 4.55 -26.19 -28.95
N ASP A 204 3.24 -26.11 -29.17
CA ASP A 204 2.49 -27.13 -29.92
C ASP A 204 2.48 -26.83 -31.42
N GLU A 205 2.58 -25.56 -31.81
CA GLU A 205 2.61 -25.12 -33.21
C GLU A 205 3.70 -24.09 -33.47
N ILE A 206 4.47 -24.27 -34.56
CA ILE A 206 5.45 -23.30 -35.05
C ILE A 206 4.98 -22.81 -36.42
N ASN A 207 4.48 -21.59 -36.46
CA ASN A 207 4.07 -20.92 -37.70
C ASN A 207 5.15 -19.91 -38.13
N PHE A 208 5.73 -20.11 -39.31
CA PHE A 208 6.64 -19.18 -39.99
C PHE A 208 5.88 -18.19 -40.87
#